data_AF-A0A839CXJ8-F1
#
_entry.id   AF-A0A839CXJ8-F1
#
_cell.length_a   1.000
_cell.length_b   1.000
_cell.length_c   1.000
_cell.angle_alpha   90.00
_cell.angle_beta   90.00
_cell.angle_gamma   90.00
#
_symmetry.space_group_name_H-M   'P 1'
#
loop_
_entity.id
_entity.type
_entity.pdbx_description
1 polymer ?
#
loop_
_entity_poly.entity_id
_entity_poly.type
_entity_poly.pdbx_seq_one_letter_code
_entity_poly.pdbx_strand_id
1 'polypeptide(L)'
;MLKLDSKGRVCLGKLIEKGVSSYKAYVDENTHKVILEPYIEIPIKEAWLFNNKGALNQVRKGIEESAKGEVQDIGSFSKYVSENE
;
A
#
# COMPACT_ATOMS: atom_id res chain seq x y z
N MET A 1 -12.36 -12.92 -23.29
CA MET A 1 -11.08 -13.66 -23.46
C MET A 1 -9.98 -12.65 -23.72
N LEU A 2 -8.91 -12.65 -22.91
CA LEU A 2 -7.76 -11.77 -23.09
C LEU A 2 -6.76 -12.42 -24.04
N LYS A 3 -6.16 -11.64 -24.95
CA LYS A 3 -5.12 -12.11 -25.86
C LYS A 3 -3.76 -11.64 -25.38
N LEU A 4 -2.76 -12.47 -25.62
CA LEU A 4 -1.36 -12.10 -25.44
C LEU A 4 -0.95 -11.09 -26.51
N ASP A 5 -0.12 -10.13 -26.15
CA ASP A 5 0.56 -9.28 -27.12
C ASP A 5 1.82 -9.96 -27.69
N SER A 6 2.52 -9.25 -28.59
CA SER A 6 3.76 -9.72 -29.22
C SER A 6 4.92 -9.98 -28.26
N LYS A 7 4.83 -9.54 -27.00
CA LYS A 7 5.81 -9.77 -25.94
C LYS A 7 5.32 -10.78 -24.90
N GLY A 8 4.20 -11.46 -25.15
CA GLY A 8 3.63 -12.45 -24.23
C GLY A 8 2.98 -11.83 -22.98
N ARG A 9 2.58 -10.57 -23.01
CA ARG A 9 1.92 -9.89 -21.87
C ARG A 9 0.40 -10.05 -21.95
N VAL A 10 -0.25 -10.19 -20.80
CA VAL A 10 -1.71 -10.15 -20.67
C VAL A 10 -2.12 -8.79 -20.10
N CYS A 11 -2.97 -8.05 -20.80
CA CYS A 11 -3.50 -6.78 -20.29
C CYS A 11 -4.71 -7.05 -19.38
N LEU A 12 -4.57 -6.78 -18.08
CA LEU A 12 -5.66 -6.96 -17.10
C LEU A 12 -6.72 -5.85 -17.21
N GLY A 13 -6.35 -4.65 -17.68
CA GLY A 13 -7.27 -3.55 -17.97
C GLY A 13 -8.26 -3.28 -16.83
N LYS A 14 -9.56 -3.41 -17.13
CA LYS A 14 -10.67 -3.16 -16.19
C LYS A 14 -10.83 -4.20 -15.08
N LEU A 15 -10.05 -5.29 -15.10
CA LEU A 15 -10.07 -6.32 -14.05
C LEU A 15 -9.30 -5.89 -12.79
N ILE A 16 -8.49 -4.83 -12.87
CA ILE A 16 -7.70 -4.33 -11.76
C ILE A 16 -8.58 -3.49 -10.83
N GLU A 17 -8.57 -3.82 -9.54
CA GLU A 17 -9.20 -2.99 -8.51
C GLU A 17 -8.43 -1.68 -8.28
N LYS A 18 -9.12 -0.62 -7.85
CA LYS A 18 -8.49 0.68 -7.62
C LYS A 18 -7.43 0.57 -6.51
N GLY A 19 -6.25 1.12 -6.78
CA GLY A 19 -5.16 1.21 -5.80
C GLY A 19 -4.15 0.05 -5.87
N VAL A 20 -4.42 -1.00 -6.63
CA VAL A 20 -3.44 -2.06 -6.90
C VAL A 20 -2.31 -1.49 -7.76
N SER A 21 -1.08 -1.59 -7.29
CA SER A 21 0.11 -1.12 -8.02
C SER A 21 0.93 -2.27 -8.59
N SER A 22 0.85 -3.46 -8.00
CA SER A 22 1.61 -4.63 -8.44
C SER A 22 0.86 -5.94 -8.16
N TYR A 23 1.33 -7.02 -8.78
CA TYR A 23 0.81 -8.36 -8.55
C TYR A 23 1.96 -9.33 -8.30
N LYS A 24 1.76 -10.24 -7.34
CA LYS A 24 2.61 -11.42 -7.20
C LYS A 24 2.02 -12.55 -8.03
N ALA A 25 2.83 -13.09 -8.94
CA ALA A 25 2.40 -14.16 -9.83
C ALA A 25 2.85 -15.52 -9.31
N TYR A 26 1.94 -16.48 -9.35
CA TYR A 26 2.20 -17.89 -9.05
C TYR A 26 1.71 -18.73 -10.21
N VAL A 27 2.38 -19.86 -10.45
CA VAL A 27 1.93 -20.86 -11.42
C VAL A 27 1.64 -22.14 -10.66
N ASP A 28 0.41 -22.61 -10.73
CA ASP A 28 0.06 -23.96 -10.29
C ASP A 28 0.56 -24.94 -11.34
N GLU A 29 1.60 -25.70 -11.02
CA GLU A 29 2.23 -26.64 -11.95
C GLU A 29 1.31 -27.78 -12.38
N ASN A 30 0.34 -28.18 -11.54
CA ASN A 30 -0.57 -29.28 -11.84
C ASN A 30 -1.69 -28.86 -12.77
N THR A 31 -2.18 -27.62 -12.63
CA THR A 31 -3.33 -27.11 -13.38
C THR A 31 -2.95 -26.11 -14.47
N HIS A 32 -1.67 -25.72 -14.54
CA HIS A 32 -1.13 -24.65 -15.37
C HIS A 32 -1.84 -23.30 -15.21
N LYS A 33 -2.53 -23.10 -14.07
CA LYS A 33 -3.19 -21.83 -13.78
C LYS A 33 -2.16 -20.81 -13.32
N VAL A 34 -2.26 -19.62 -13.89
CA VAL A 34 -1.55 -18.44 -13.38
C VAL A 34 -2.45 -17.73 -12.37
N ILE A 35 -1.98 -17.60 -11.14
CA ILE A 35 -2.68 -16.93 -10.05
C ILE A 35 -1.98 -15.59 -9.81
N LEU A 36 -2.74 -14.50 -9.86
CA LEU A 36 -2.25 -13.15 -9.61
C LEU A 36 -2.84 -12.63 -8.31
N GLU A 37 -1.98 -12.41 -7.32
CA GLU A 37 -2.34 -11.83 -6.02
C GLU A 37 -2.03 -10.32 -6.05
N PRO A 38 -3.02 -9.43 -5.83
CA PRO A 38 -2.81 -7.98 -5.89
C PRO A 38 -2.05 -7.43 -4.68
N TYR A 39 -1.20 -6.44 -4.90
CA TYR A 39 -0.42 -5.72 -3.88
C TYR A 39 -0.47 -4.20 -4.10
N ILE A 40 -0.21 -3.47 -3.02
CA ILE A 40 -0.04 -2.02 -3.00
C ILE A 40 1.41 -1.73 -2.59
N GLU A 41 2.08 -0.89 -3.37
CA GLU A 41 3.42 -0.40 -3.09
C GLU A 41 3.37 0.74 -2.07
N ILE A 42 4.29 0.68 -1.13
CA ILE A 42 4.42 1.67 -0.06
C ILE A 42 5.70 2.46 -0.31
N PRO A 43 5.65 3.81 -0.36
CA PRO A 43 6.84 4.63 -0.51
C PRO A 43 7.90 4.28 0.54
N ILE A 44 9.18 4.30 0.15
CA ILE A 44 10.28 3.90 1.03
C ILE A 44 10.32 4.70 2.35
N LYS A 45 9.95 5.99 2.28
CA LYS A 45 9.86 6.88 3.45
C LYS A 45 8.74 6.51 4.43
N GLU A 46 7.77 5.71 4.01
CA GLU A 46 6.62 5.26 4.80
C GLU A 46 6.72 3.78 5.19
N ALA A 47 7.55 2.99 4.49
CA ALA A 47 7.71 1.56 4.74
C ALA A 47 8.07 1.23 6.19
N TRP A 48 8.83 2.10 6.88
CA TRP A 48 9.17 1.92 8.29
C TRP A 48 7.93 1.84 9.20
N LEU A 49 6.86 2.57 8.88
CA LEU A 49 5.64 2.60 9.68
C LEU A 49 4.95 1.24 9.64
N PHE A 50 4.91 0.61 8.46
CA PHE A 50 4.30 -0.71 8.28
C PHE A 50 5.13 -1.84 8.89
N ASN A 51 6.45 -1.67 8.99
CA ASN A 51 7.33 -2.58 9.70
C ASN A 51 7.26 -2.44 11.23
N ASN A 52 6.79 -1.30 11.74
CA ASN A 52 6.61 -1.05 13.17
C ASN A 52 5.12 -1.12 13.56
N LYS A 53 4.67 -2.33 13.94
CA LYS A 53 3.27 -2.58 14.35
C LYS A 53 2.79 -1.65 15.49
N GLY A 54 3.68 -1.32 16.44
CA GLY A 54 3.35 -0.44 17.56
C GLY A 54 3.08 0.99 17.11
N ALA A 55 3.94 1.54 16.25
CA ALA A 55 3.74 2.87 15.66
C ALA A 55 2.49 2.90 14.76
N LEU A 56 2.30 1.88 13.91
CA LEU A 56 1.14 1.78 13.03
C LEU A 56 -0.18 1.77 13.80
N ASN A 57 -0.25 1.02 14.91
CA ASN A 57 -1.45 0.99 15.75
C ASN A 57 -1.72 2.34 16.42
N GLN A 58 -0.69 3.04 16.87
CA GLN A 58 -0.85 4.39 17.43
C GLN A 58 -1.35 5.39 16.38
N VAL A 59 -0.80 5.35 15.16
CA VAL A 59 -1.27 6.21 14.06
C VAL A 59 -2.73 5.92 13.72
N ARG A 60 -3.12 4.63 13.60
CA ARG A 60 -4.52 4.25 13.35
C ARG A 60 -5.45 4.75 14.44
N LYS A 61 -5.08 4.53 15.70
CA LYS A 61 -5.85 5.01 16.85
C LYS A 61 -6.02 6.53 16.81
N GLY A 62 -4.94 7.27 16.55
CA GLY A 62 -5.01 8.74 16.45
C GLY A 62 -5.90 9.23 15.30
N ILE A 63 -5.93 8.53 14.16
CA ILE A 63 -6.85 8.83 13.06
C ILE A 63 -8.31 8.64 13.50
N GLU A 64 -8.62 7.57 14.23
CA GLU A 64 -9.97 7.30 14.75
C GLU A 64 -10.40 8.33 15.81
N GLU A 65 -9.52 8.67 16.76
CA GLU A 65 -9.76 9.69 17.78
C GLU A 65 -9.96 11.07 17.13
N SER A 66 -9.14 11.43 16.15
CA SER A 66 -9.28 12.68 15.40
C SER A 66 -10.60 12.77 14.65
N ALA A 67 -11.08 11.68 14.06
CA ALA A 67 -12.37 11.65 13.37
C ALA A 67 -13.55 11.88 14.33
N LYS A 68 -13.40 11.54 15.61
CA LYS A 68 -14.38 11.79 16.68
C LYS A 68 -14.24 13.17 17.33
N GLY A 69 -13.20 13.92 16.99
CA GLY A 69 -12.87 15.20 17.64
C GLY A 69 -12.19 15.04 18.99
N GLU A 70 -11.69 13.84 19.34
CA GLU A 70 -10.96 13.55 20.57
C GLU A 70 -9.49 14.02 20.44
N VAL A 71 -9.30 15.31 20.16
CA VAL A 71 -7.98 15.91 19.90
C VAL A 71 -7.61 16.92 20.98
N GLN A 72 -6.31 17.02 21.26
CA GLN A 72 -5.74 18.05 22.13
C GLN A 72 -4.73 18.88 21.34
N ASP A 73 -4.92 20.21 21.34
CA ASP A 73 -3.92 21.13 20.80
C ASP A 73 -2.75 21.25 21.78
N ILE A 74 -1.57 20.85 21.33
CA ILE A 74 -0.31 20.93 22.08
C ILE A 74 0.71 21.86 21.40
N GLY A 75 0.23 22.69 20.47
CA GLY A 75 1.03 23.64 19.71
C GLY A 75 1.74 23.03 18.50
N SER A 76 2.63 23.82 17.89
CA SER A 76 3.31 23.44 16.67
C SER A 76 4.51 22.52 16.91
N PHE A 77 4.64 21.51 16.06
CA PHE A 77 5.81 20.62 15.98
C PHE A 77 6.90 21.14 15.03
N SER A 78 6.76 22.34 14.44
CA SER A 78 7.76 22.90 13.50
C SER A 78 9.19 22.91 14.06
N LYS A 79 9.35 23.06 15.39
CA LYS A 79 10.66 23.01 16.06
C LYS A 79 11.40 21.68 15.94
N TYR A 80 10.71 20.61 15.56
CA TYR A 80 11.29 19.28 15.35
C TYR A 80 11.53 18.95 13.87
N VAL A 81 11.08 19.83 12.96
CA VAL A 81 11.47 19.75 11.57
C VAL A 81 12.92 20.22 11.53
N SER A 82 13.84 19.26 11.40
CA SER A 82 15.20 19.62 11.04
C SER A 82 15.19 20.07 9.59
N GLU A 83 15.80 21.23 9.32
CA GLU A 83 16.18 21.62 7.96
C GLU A 83 17.13 20.53 7.46
N ASN A 84 16.66 19.63 6.59
CA ASN A 84 17.53 18.68 5.91
C ASN A 84 17.12 18.62 4.44
N GLU A 85 18.12 18.97 3.62
CA GLU A 85 18.23 18.93 2.16
C GLU A 85 17.90 17.56 1.56
#